data_AF-A0A8S1S7A8-F1
#
_entry.id   AF-A0A8S1S7A8-F1
#
_cell.length_a   1.000
_cell.length_b   1.000
_cell.length_c   1.000
_cell.angle_alpha   90.00
_cell.angle_beta   90.00
_cell.angle_gamma   90.00
#
_symmetry.space_group_name_H-M   'P 1'
#
loop_
_entity.id
_entity.type
_entity.pdbx_description
1 polymer ?
#
loop_
_entity_poly.entity_id
_entity_poly.type
_entity_poly.pdbx_seq_one_letter_code
_entity_poly.pdbx_strand_id
1 'polypeptide(L)'
;MNQQAEKLRLYAQENVVFLLQKLMEDILAQQPKNVIDWSIAWLDKQGRDIVKSRQKKNALSSSSDEEVIELPKRPAAARKQRASISAEAYGQYNRKESFQPRVIVKTQQQKEKIGKRLEQSFMFASLDQREKDIVIDAMEERSYNAEDWVIQQGDNGDNLYVVDQGELNCYKRFTKDGENKFLKVYYPGESFGELALLYNAPRAASIQCKTNSVLFALDRQTFNHIVKDAAMRKREKYVNVLKQIELLSMMDPYERSHVADAIRSATFQNGDYVIREGEQGDIFYMIEEGELIATKTLVQGQEPVKVFQYKAGDYFGELALLKDIPRQANIVAQTEVKLIYLDRHSFKRMLGPLEDILKRNTEKYQKYEQYWINQGQ
;
A
#
# COMPACT_ATOMS: atom_id res chain seq x y z
N MET A 1 -28.21 52.01 2.63
CA MET A 1 -27.31 51.01 1.98
C MET A 1 -27.13 49.71 2.79
N ASN A 2 -27.11 49.70 4.13
CA ASN A 2 -26.83 48.46 4.90
C ASN A 2 -27.93 47.38 4.86
N GLN A 3 -29.22 47.72 4.87
CA GLN A 3 -30.29 46.70 4.89
C GLN A 3 -30.42 45.89 3.59
N GLN A 4 -30.05 46.45 2.43
CA GLN A 4 -30.07 45.73 1.16
C GLN A 4 -28.91 44.74 1.06
N ALA A 5 -27.72 45.10 1.56
CA ALA A 5 -26.56 44.22 1.59
C ALA A 5 -26.76 43.02 2.52
N GLU A 6 -27.41 43.25 3.67
CA GLU A 6 -27.70 42.20 4.66
C GLU A 6 -28.76 41.22 4.15
N LYS A 7 -29.82 41.73 3.48
CA LYS A 7 -30.81 40.88 2.79
C LYS A 7 -30.19 40.05 1.66
N LEU A 8 -29.26 40.63 0.88
CA LEU A 8 -28.55 39.89 -0.17
C LEU A 8 -27.68 38.78 0.41
N ARG A 9 -26.99 39.05 1.53
CA ARG A 9 -26.16 38.06 2.24
C ARG A 9 -26.98 36.89 2.75
N LEU A 10 -28.11 37.15 3.40
CA LEU A 10 -29.01 36.08 3.86
C LEU A 10 -29.52 35.25 2.68
N TYR A 11 -29.99 35.90 1.61
CA TYR A 11 -30.47 35.21 0.42
C TYR A 11 -29.39 34.33 -0.23
N ALA A 12 -28.15 34.80 -0.30
CA ALA A 12 -27.02 34.04 -0.82
C ALA A 12 -26.66 32.84 0.07
N GLN A 13 -26.67 33.00 1.39
CA GLN A 13 -26.40 31.90 2.33
C GLN A 13 -27.47 30.81 2.24
N GLU A 14 -28.75 31.17 2.16
CA GLU A 14 -29.83 30.18 2.13
C GLU A 14 -29.96 29.48 0.78
N ASN A 15 -29.76 30.20 -0.33
CA ASN A 15 -30.12 29.68 -1.65
C ASN A 15 -28.92 29.35 -2.56
N VAL A 16 -27.80 30.07 -2.44
CA VAL A 16 -26.63 29.88 -3.33
C VAL A 16 -25.64 28.89 -2.73
N VAL A 17 -25.32 29.04 -1.44
CA VAL A 17 -24.38 28.14 -0.74
C VAL A 17 -24.91 26.70 -0.73
N PHE A 18 -26.20 26.52 -0.44
CA PHE A 18 -26.84 25.21 -0.47
C PHE A 18 -26.77 24.55 -1.86
N LEU A 19 -27.03 25.32 -2.91
CA LEU A 19 -27.01 24.81 -4.29
C LEU A 19 -25.60 24.37 -4.71
N LEU A 20 -24.58 25.13 -4.32
CA LEU A 20 -23.18 24.82 -4.57
C LEU A 20 -22.72 23.59 -3.79
N GLN A 21 -23.10 23.47 -2.51
CA GLN A 21 -22.81 22.28 -1.71
C GLN A 21 -23.43 21.03 -2.34
N LYS A 22 -24.69 21.09 -2.75
CA LYS A 22 -25.39 19.97 -3.38
C LYS A 22 -24.78 19.61 -4.74
N LEU A 23 -24.39 20.60 -5.55
CA LEU A 23 -23.68 20.38 -6.80
C LEU A 23 -22.36 19.65 -6.55
N MET A 24 -21.59 20.08 -5.55
CA MET A 24 -20.33 19.44 -5.18
C MET A 24 -20.53 18.00 -4.69
N GLU A 25 -21.53 17.73 -3.86
CA GLU A 25 -21.88 16.38 -3.41
C GLU A 25 -22.21 15.47 -4.59
N ASP A 26 -23.02 15.94 -5.54
CA ASP A 26 -23.41 15.14 -6.71
C ASP A 26 -22.25 14.91 -7.69
N ILE A 27 -21.33 15.88 -7.86
CA ILE A 27 -20.10 15.71 -8.63
C ILE A 27 -19.23 14.62 -8.00
N LEU A 28 -19.04 14.67 -6.67
CA LEU A 28 -18.24 13.69 -5.94
C LEU A 28 -18.86 12.29 -6.00
N ALA A 29 -20.19 12.19 -5.99
CA ALA A 29 -20.91 10.93 -6.05
C ALA A 29 -20.91 10.29 -7.45
N GLN A 30 -21.08 11.08 -8.51
CA GLN A 30 -21.25 10.56 -9.88
C GLN A 30 -19.96 10.55 -10.71
N GLN A 31 -18.92 11.29 -10.28
CA GLN A 31 -17.62 11.41 -10.96
C GLN A 31 -17.71 11.56 -12.48
N PRO A 32 -18.36 12.63 -12.99
CA PRO A 32 -18.50 12.84 -14.42
C PRO A 32 -17.15 13.11 -15.09
N LYS A 33 -16.95 12.56 -16.30
CA LYS A 33 -15.71 12.72 -17.07
C LYS A 33 -15.42 14.18 -17.45
N ASN A 34 -16.45 15.00 -17.69
CA ASN A 34 -16.33 16.43 -17.92
C ASN A 34 -17.23 17.15 -16.90
N VAL A 35 -16.60 17.71 -15.87
CA VAL A 35 -17.27 18.36 -14.74
C VAL A 35 -18.00 19.62 -15.17
N ILE A 36 -17.48 20.37 -16.14
CA ILE A 36 -18.03 21.67 -16.56
C ILE A 36 -19.36 21.47 -17.28
N ASP A 37 -19.37 20.67 -18.35
CA ASP A 37 -20.59 20.42 -19.14
C ASP A 37 -21.68 19.74 -18.30
N TRP A 38 -21.27 18.82 -17.43
CA TRP A 38 -22.17 18.14 -16.51
C TRP A 38 -22.78 19.11 -15.49
N SER A 39 -21.99 20.05 -14.95
CA SER A 39 -22.49 21.06 -14.01
C SER A 39 -23.48 22.02 -14.66
N ILE A 40 -23.24 22.41 -15.92
CA ILE A 40 -24.16 23.25 -16.70
C ILE A 40 -25.50 22.52 -16.88
N ALA A 41 -25.49 21.26 -17.31
CA ALA A 41 -26.70 20.46 -17.49
C ALA A 41 -27.45 20.22 -16.15
N TRP A 42 -26.70 20.01 -15.06
CA TRP A 42 -27.26 19.83 -13.72
C TRP A 42 -27.96 21.10 -13.23
N LEU A 43 -27.34 22.27 -13.39
CA LEU A 43 -27.92 23.56 -13.01
C LEU A 43 -29.18 23.87 -13.82
N ASP A 44 -29.17 23.58 -15.13
CA ASP A 44 -30.32 23.75 -16.02
C ASP A 44 -31.49 22.83 -15.62
N LYS A 45 -31.19 21.60 -15.17
CA LYS A 45 -32.20 20.69 -14.60
C LYS A 45 -32.80 21.23 -13.29
N GLN A 46 -31.98 21.69 -12.34
CA GLN A 46 -32.48 22.26 -11.09
C GLN A 46 -33.32 23.53 -11.34
N GLY A 47 -32.92 24.38 -12.29
CA GLY A 47 -33.67 25.57 -12.69
C GLY A 47 -35.06 25.25 -13.22
N ARG A 48 -35.19 24.23 -14.09
CA ARG A 48 -36.48 23.77 -14.62
C ARG A 48 -37.41 23.24 -13.52
N ASP A 49 -36.88 22.52 -12.54
CA ASP A 49 -37.67 21.96 -11.44
C ASP A 49 -38.19 23.06 -10.50
N ILE A 50 -37.42 24.13 -10.28
CA ILE A 50 -37.84 25.30 -9.51
C ILE A 50 -39.01 26.03 -10.19
N VAL A 51 -38.94 26.24 -11.51
CA VAL A 51 -40.03 26.87 -12.30
C VAL A 51 -41.32 26.05 -12.25
N LYS A 52 -41.21 24.72 -12.40
CA LYS A 52 -42.36 23.80 -12.28
C LYS A 52 -43.00 23.85 -10.88
N SER A 53 -42.19 23.94 -9.82
CA SER A 53 -42.68 24.02 -8.44
C SER A 53 -43.42 25.33 -8.14
N ARG A 54 -42.98 26.46 -8.72
CA ARG A 54 -43.66 27.76 -8.61
C ARG A 54 -44.99 27.81 -9.36
N GLN A 55 -45.06 27.22 -10.55
CA GLN A 55 -46.32 27.11 -11.29
C GLN A 55 -47.34 26.24 -10.56
N LYS A 56 -46.89 25.18 -9.87
CA LYS A 56 -47.74 24.32 -9.04
C LYS A 56 -48.28 25.02 -7.78
N LYS A 57 -47.50 25.93 -7.18
CA LYS A 57 -47.94 26.74 -6.02
C LYS A 57 -48.96 27.83 -6.38
N ASN A 58 -48.84 28.47 -7.54
CA ASN A 58 -49.83 29.45 -7.99
C ASN A 58 -51.17 28.83 -8.43
N ALA A 59 -51.19 27.53 -8.75
CA ALA A 59 -52.41 26.78 -9.05
C ALA A 59 -53.11 26.24 -7.80
N LEU A 60 -52.53 26.43 -6.60
CA LEU A 60 -52.98 25.82 -5.34
C LEU A 60 -53.31 26.87 -4.26
N SER A 61 -53.83 28.04 -4.66
CA SER A 61 -54.38 29.05 -3.74
C SER A 61 -55.91 29.12 -3.77
N SER A 62 -56.59 28.03 -4.12
CA SER A 62 -58.03 27.89 -3.90
C SER A 62 -58.34 26.54 -3.26
N SER A 63 -59.10 26.61 -2.18
CA SER A 63 -59.61 25.56 -1.29
C SER A 63 -58.71 25.17 -0.12
N SER A 64 -59.32 25.37 1.03
CA SER A 64 -58.93 25.13 2.40
C SER A 64 -58.78 23.65 2.76
N ASP A 65 -58.11 23.48 3.89
CA ASP A 65 -58.06 22.35 4.82
C ASP A 65 -56.89 21.36 4.69
N GLU A 66 -56.33 21.13 5.88
CA GLU A 66 -55.06 20.53 6.19
C GLU A 66 -55.02 19.03 5.84
N GLU A 67 -54.14 18.64 4.92
CA GLU A 67 -53.54 17.31 4.93
C GLU A 67 -52.02 17.46 5.02
N VAL A 68 -51.46 17.00 6.15
CA VAL A 68 -50.03 16.81 6.34
C VAL A 68 -49.59 15.69 5.40
N ILE A 69 -49.02 16.05 4.25
CA ILE A 69 -48.36 15.10 3.35
C ILE A 69 -47.04 14.67 4.02
N GLU A 70 -47.03 13.52 4.69
CA GLU A 70 -45.78 12.85 5.06
C GLU A 70 -45.00 12.50 3.78
N LEU A 71 -43.86 13.15 3.60
CA LEU A 71 -42.89 12.78 2.57
C LEU A 71 -42.51 11.29 2.74
N PRO A 72 -42.43 10.51 1.64
CA PRO A 72 -42.01 9.12 1.74
C PRO A 72 -40.62 9.07 2.39
N LYS A 73 -40.54 8.42 3.56
CA LYS A 73 -39.27 8.18 4.23
C LYS A 73 -38.36 7.50 3.22
N ARG A 74 -37.20 8.12 2.94
CA ARG A 74 -36.14 7.52 2.11
C ARG A 74 -36.01 6.07 2.53
N PRO A 75 -36.01 5.08 1.60
CA PRO A 75 -35.72 3.72 1.98
C PRO A 75 -34.37 3.76 2.69
N ALA A 76 -34.38 3.46 3.99
CA ALA A 76 -33.16 3.38 4.76
C ALA A 76 -32.36 2.29 4.05
N ALA A 77 -31.29 2.67 3.34
CA ALA A 77 -30.34 1.72 2.82
C ALA A 77 -29.93 0.90 4.04
N ALA A 78 -30.40 -0.35 4.10
CA ALA A 78 -30.17 -1.22 5.24
C ALA A 78 -28.67 -1.16 5.49
N ARG A 79 -28.30 -0.52 6.61
CA ARG A 79 -26.92 -0.24 6.95
C ARG A 79 -26.34 -1.62 7.22
N LYS A 80 -25.81 -2.28 6.17
CA LYS A 80 -25.28 -3.63 6.27
C LYS A 80 -24.20 -3.55 7.34
N GLN A 81 -24.48 -4.12 8.50
CA GLN A 81 -23.46 -4.33 9.51
C GLN A 81 -22.37 -5.13 8.80
N ARG A 82 -21.18 -4.55 8.73
CA ARG A 82 -20.00 -5.30 8.33
C ARG A 82 -19.87 -6.42 9.35
N ALA A 83 -20.09 -7.67 8.92
CA ALA A 83 -19.77 -8.80 9.76
C ALA A 83 -18.27 -8.75 10.04
N SER A 84 -17.89 -8.66 11.32
CA SER A 84 -16.51 -8.82 11.74
C SER A 84 -16.09 -10.24 11.41
N ILE A 85 -15.10 -10.38 10.54
CA ILE A 85 -14.40 -11.65 10.31
C ILE A 85 -13.22 -11.61 11.28
N SER A 86 -13.28 -12.44 12.31
CA SER A 86 -12.14 -12.65 13.21
C SER A 86 -11.38 -13.87 12.71
N ALA A 87 -10.07 -13.73 12.51
CA ALA A 87 -9.21 -14.90 12.63
C ALA A 87 -9.24 -15.38 14.09
N GLU A 88 -8.91 -16.65 14.33
CA GLU A 88 -8.61 -17.10 15.69
C GLU A 88 -7.50 -16.23 16.29
N ALA A 89 -7.71 -15.74 17.52
CA ALA A 89 -6.75 -14.90 18.19
C ALA A 89 -5.43 -15.67 18.38
N TYR A 90 -4.34 -15.13 17.84
CA TYR A 90 -3.01 -15.64 18.19
C TYR A 90 -2.74 -15.31 19.67
N GLY A 91 -2.62 -16.37 20.46
CA GLY A 91 -2.41 -16.34 21.91
C GLY A 91 -2.09 -17.75 22.42
N GLN A 92 -2.11 -17.93 23.75
CA GLN A 92 -1.68 -19.13 24.52
C GLN A 92 -2.20 -20.51 24.05
N TYR A 93 -3.06 -20.58 23.03
CA TYR A 93 -3.59 -21.81 22.41
C TYR A 93 -2.79 -22.28 21.19
N ASN A 94 -1.90 -21.46 20.61
CA ASN A 94 -0.95 -21.91 19.58
C ASN A 94 0.26 -22.56 20.26
N ARG A 95 0.11 -23.79 20.74
CA ARG A 95 1.27 -24.65 20.95
C ARG A 95 1.86 -24.89 19.57
N LYS A 96 3.16 -24.61 19.38
CA LYS A 96 3.91 -25.11 18.22
C LYS A 96 3.84 -26.63 18.27
N GLU A 97 2.76 -27.21 17.76
CA GLU A 97 2.73 -28.62 17.44
C GLU A 97 3.90 -28.87 16.48
N SER A 98 4.49 -30.05 16.56
CA SER A 98 5.60 -30.45 15.70
C SER A 98 5.13 -30.46 14.24
N PHE A 99 5.25 -29.32 13.57
CA PHE A 99 4.92 -29.17 12.15
C PHE A 99 5.90 -30.03 11.34
N GLN A 100 5.36 -31.00 10.61
CA GLN A 100 6.10 -31.77 9.64
C GLN A 100 5.72 -31.26 8.24
N PRO A 101 6.65 -30.67 7.49
CA PRO A 101 6.35 -30.19 6.15
C PRO A 101 5.94 -31.35 5.23
N ARG A 102 4.89 -31.14 4.45
CA ARG A 102 4.51 -32.07 3.37
C ARG A 102 5.65 -32.10 2.35
N VAL A 103 6.10 -33.29 1.95
CA VAL A 103 7.12 -33.45 0.91
C VAL A 103 6.51 -34.24 -0.25
N ILE A 104 6.42 -33.59 -1.41
CA ILE A 104 6.04 -34.21 -2.67
C ILE A 104 7.31 -34.43 -3.48
N VAL A 105 7.58 -35.69 -3.85
CA VAL A 105 8.74 -36.05 -4.67
C VAL A 105 8.65 -35.38 -6.02
N LYS A 106 9.70 -34.62 -6.39
CA LYS A 106 9.79 -33.85 -7.63
C LYS A 106 11.14 -34.05 -8.30
N THR A 107 11.16 -33.90 -9.62
CA THR A 107 12.40 -33.86 -10.38
C THR A 107 13.13 -32.54 -10.15
N GLN A 108 14.44 -32.51 -10.40
CA GLN A 108 15.25 -31.30 -10.26
C GLN A 108 14.72 -30.14 -11.13
N GLN A 109 14.29 -30.45 -12.36
CA GLN A 109 13.70 -29.48 -13.28
C GLN A 109 12.39 -28.88 -12.74
N GLN A 110 11.55 -29.69 -12.08
CA GLN A 110 10.32 -29.20 -11.46
C GLN A 110 10.64 -28.28 -10.27
N LYS A 111 11.63 -28.62 -9.44
CA LYS A 111 12.05 -27.77 -8.33
C LYS A 111 12.57 -26.40 -8.80
N GLU A 112 13.40 -26.39 -9.84
CA GLU A 112 13.93 -25.16 -10.44
C GLU A 112 12.81 -24.29 -11.04
N LYS A 113 11.85 -24.92 -11.73
CA LYS A 113 10.67 -24.24 -12.29
C LYS A 113 9.84 -23.56 -11.21
N ILE A 114 9.53 -24.28 -10.13
CA ILE A 114 8.78 -23.75 -8.98
C ILE A 114 9.57 -22.63 -8.30
N GLY A 115 10.86 -22.86 -8.03
CA GLY A 115 11.74 -21.87 -7.38
C GLY A 115 11.78 -20.55 -8.14
N LYS A 116 11.99 -20.60 -9.46
CA LYS A 116 11.97 -19.41 -10.33
C LYS A 116 10.62 -18.67 -10.26
N ARG A 117 9.51 -19.40 -10.17
CA ARG A 117 8.18 -18.80 -10.06
C ARG A 117 7.94 -18.15 -8.70
N LEU A 118 8.40 -18.79 -7.62
CA LEU A 118 8.31 -18.26 -6.26
C LEU A 118 9.12 -16.98 -6.08
N GLU A 119 10.26 -16.84 -6.74
CA GLU A 119 11.06 -15.60 -6.71
C GLU A 119 10.34 -14.39 -7.30
N GLN A 120 9.46 -14.61 -8.29
CA GLN A 120 8.64 -13.56 -8.88
C GLN A 120 7.44 -13.19 -8.02
N SER A 121 7.01 -14.10 -7.15
CA SER A 121 5.85 -13.91 -6.31
C SER A 121 6.22 -13.16 -5.03
N PHE A 122 5.70 -11.94 -4.89
CA PHE A 122 5.94 -11.05 -3.74
C PHE A 122 5.72 -11.74 -2.39
N MET A 123 4.75 -12.68 -2.32
CA MET A 123 4.36 -13.37 -1.10
C MET A 123 5.51 -14.20 -0.48
N PHE A 124 6.44 -14.67 -1.30
CA PHE A 124 7.54 -15.55 -0.89
C PHE A 124 8.89 -14.83 -0.80
N ALA A 125 8.91 -13.50 -1.05
CA ALA A 125 10.12 -12.68 -1.05
C ALA A 125 10.80 -12.54 0.33
N SER A 126 10.18 -13.07 1.38
CA SER A 126 10.68 -13.03 2.76
C SER A 126 11.27 -14.36 3.23
N LEU A 127 11.19 -15.41 2.41
CA LEU A 127 11.70 -16.74 2.76
C LEU A 127 13.22 -16.81 2.61
N ASP A 128 13.88 -17.46 3.57
CA ASP A 128 15.26 -17.88 3.41
C ASP A 128 15.39 -19.09 2.47
N GLN A 129 16.63 -19.48 2.12
CA GLN A 129 16.83 -20.58 1.16
C GLN A 129 16.27 -21.92 1.67
N ARG A 130 16.39 -22.22 2.98
CA ARG A 130 15.90 -23.48 3.54
C ARG A 130 14.38 -23.51 3.56
N GLU A 131 13.75 -22.39 3.89
CA GLU A 131 12.31 -22.20 3.87
C GLU A 131 11.75 -22.27 2.45
N LYS A 132 12.45 -21.70 1.47
CA LYS A 132 12.12 -21.86 0.05
C LYS A 132 12.15 -23.33 -0.35
N ASP A 133 13.20 -24.07 0.01
CA ASP A 133 13.31 -25.49 -0.33
C ASP A 133 12.15 -26.30 0.27
N ILE A 134 11.78 -26.02 1.53
CA ILE A 134 10.61 -26.63 2.19
C ILE A 134 9.31 -26.31 1.43
N VAL A 135 9.10 -25.05 1.04
CA VAL A 135 7.91 -24.64 0.29
C VAL A 135 7.87 -25.28 -1.11
N ILE A 136 9.01 -25.33 -1.81
CA ILE A 136 9.13 -26.00 -3.12
C ILE A 136 8.77 -27.48 -2.99
N ASP A 137 9.23 -28.14 -1.94
CA ASP A 137 8.94 -29.54 -1.67
C ASP A 137 7.46 -29.78 -1.29
N ALA A 138 6.81 -28.83 -0.63
CA ALA A 138 5.39 -28.90 -0.27
C ALA A 138 4.43 -28.55 -1.43
N MET A 139 4.88 -27.79 -2.43
CA MET A 139 4.03 -27.35 -3.53
C MET A 139 3.59 -28.48 -4.45
N GLU A 140 2.35 -28.42 -4.93
CA GLU A 140 1.76 -29.40 -5.85
C GLU A 140 1.43 -28.72 -7.18
N GLU A 141 1.92 -29.26 -8.30
CA GLU A 141 1.56 -28.76 -9.63
C GLU A 141 0.16 -29.26 -10.02
N ARG A 142 -0.71 -28.33 -10.42
CA ARG A 142 -2.08 -28.62 -10.87
C ARG A 142 -2.34 -27.97 -12.22
N SER A 143 -2.87 -28.76 -13.15
CA SER A 143 -3.22 -28.31 -14.50
C SER A 143 -4.73 -28.19 -14.64
N TYR A 144 -5.17 -27.12 -15.30
CA TYR A 144 -6.56 -26.77 -15.53
C TYR A 144 -6.76 -26.40 -17.00
N ASN A 145 -7.90 -26.77 -17.56
CA ASN A 145 -8.28 -26.34 -18.91
C ASN A 145 -8.88 -24.93 -18.88
N ALA A 146 -8.95 -24.30 -20.05
CA ALA A 146 -9.73 -23.08 -20.20
C ALA A 146 -11.18 -23.30 -19.74
N GLU A 147 -11.76 -22.28 -19.11
CA GLU A 147 -13.07 -22.27 -18.47
C GLU A 147 -13.21 -23.07 -17.17
N ASP A 148 -12.19 -23.82 -16.73
CA ASP A 148 -12.23 -24.54 -15.45
C ASP A 148 -12.24 -23.57 -14.26
N TRP A 149 -13.04 -23.88 -13.24
CA TRP A 149 -13.06 -23.16 -11.97
C TRP A 149 -12.02 -23.73 -11.02
N VAL A 150 -11.05 -22.90 -10.64
CA VAL A 150 -9.98 -23.29 -9.70
C VAL A 150 -10.47 -23.21 -8.25
N ILE A 151 -11.18 -22.14 -7.93
CA ILE A 151 -11.85 -21.93 -6.63
C ILE A 151 -13.18 -21.24 -6.86
N GLN A 152 -14.18 -21.56 -6.04
CA GLN A 152 -15.46 -20.86 -6.06
C GLN A 152 -15.70 -20.12 -4.76
N GLN A 153 -16.35 -18.96 -4.87
CA GLN A 153 -16.71 -18.13 -3.73
C GLN A 153 -17.66 -18.90 -2.80
N GLY A 154 -17.33 -18.92 -1.51
CA GLY A 154 -18.09 -19.62 -0.47
C GLY A 154 -17.51 -20.98 -0.11
N ASP A 155 -16.59 -21.53 -0.90
CA ASP A 155 -15.91 -22.79 -0.57
C ASP A 155 -14.95 -22.60 0.60
N ASN A 156 -14.70 -23.67 1.35
CA ASN A 156 -13.60 -23.68 2.32
C ASN A 156 -12.27 -23.68 1.55
N GLY A 157 -11.38 -22.75 1.93
CA GLY A 157 -10.11 -22.58 1.23
C GLY A 157 -8.94 -23.16 1.99
N ASP A 158 -8.40 -24.29 1.52
CA ASP A 158 -7.30 -24.98 2.21
C ASP A 158 -5.95 -24.83 1.52
N ASN A 159 -5.94 -24.29 0.30
CA ASN A 159 -4.71 -24.09 -0.49
C ASN A 159 -4.55 -22.63 -0.93
N LEU A 160 -3.30 -22.20 -1.03
CA LEU A 160 -2.86 -21.03 -1.78
C LEU A 160 -2.47 -21.49 -3.19
N TYR A 161 -2.70 -20.67 -4.21
CA TYR A 161 -2.27 -20.94 -5.57
C TYR A 161 -1.33 -19.86 -6.08
N VAL A 162 -0.31 -20.26 -6.83
CA VAL A 162 0.57 -19.38 -7.60
C VAL A 162 0.46 -19.74 -9.07
N VAL A 163 0.25 -18.76 -9.93
CA VAL A 163 0.11 -18.97 -11.37
C VAL A 163 1.49 -19.21 -11.98
N ASP A 164 1.68 -20.35 -12.64
CA ASP A 164 2.90 -20.61 -13.41
C ASP A 164 2.70 -20.30 -14.90
N GLN A 165 1.61 -20.80 -15.48
CA GLN A 165 1.26 -20.57 -16.89
C GLN A 165 -0.24 -20.33 -17.02
N GLY A 166 -0.61 -19.57 -18.06
CA GLY A 166 -2.00 -19.22 -18.36
C GLY A 166 -2.46 -17.91 -17.72
N GLU A 167 -3.72 -17.58 -17.98
CA GLU A 167 -4.41 -16.39 -17.46
C GLU A 167 -5.69 -16.81 -16.75
N LEU A 168 -6.02 -16.16 -15.64
CA LEU A 168 -7.23 -16.49 -14.87
C LEU A 168 -8.06 -15.25 -14.57
N ASN A 169 -9.38 -15.36 -14.71
CA ASN A 169 -10.32 -14.29 -14.38
C ASN A 169 -10.82 -14.43 -12.95
N CYS A 170 -10.87 -13.30 -12.25
CA CYS A 170 -11.42 -13.19 -10.90
C CYS A 170 -12.83 -12.62 -10.94
N TYR A 171 -13.76 -13.31 -10.30
CA TYR A 171 -15.14 -12.89 -10.18
C TYR A 171 -15.57 -12.81 -8.72
N LYS A 172 -16.42 -11.83 -8.41
CA LYS A 172 -17.03 -11.73 -7.08
C LYS A 172 -18.52 -11.47 -7.19
N ARG A 173 -19.27 -12.24 -6.43
CA ARG A 173 -20.70 -12.10 -6.24
C ARG A 173 -20.96 -11.32 -4.94
N PHE A 174 -21.54 -10.13 -5.07
CA PHE A 174 -21.76 -9.21 -3.94
C PHE A 174 -23.07 -9.45 -3.17
N THR A 175 -24.00 -10.20 -3.76
CA THR A 175 -25.31 -10.59 -3.20
C THR A 175 -25.57 -12.05 -3.50
N LYS A 176 -26.29 -12.79 -2.64
CA LYS A 176 -26.52 -14.24 -2.85
C LYS A 176 -27.10 -14.55 -4.25
N ASP A 177 -27.96 -13.66 -4.73
CA ASP A 177 -28.63 -13.78 -6.05
C ASP A 177 -28.03 -12.84 -7.11
N GLY A 178 -26.86 -12.24 -6.85
CA GLY A 178 -26.19 -11.34 -7.79
C GLY A 178 -25.38 -12.07 -8.85
N GLU A 179 -25.20 -11.42 -10.00
CA GLU A 179 -24.31 -11.90 -11.04
C GLU A 179 -22.83 -11.82 -10.63
N ASN A 180 -22.02 -12.66 -11.27
CA ASN A 180 -20.57 -12.67 -11.10
C ASN A 180 -19.97 -11.39 -11.70
N LYS A 181 -19.52 -10.47 -10.85
CA LYS A 181 -18.83 -9.26 -11.30
C LYS A 181 -17.34 -9.55 -11.48
N PHE A 182 -16.82 -9.31 -12.69
CA PHE A 182 -15.40 -9.37 -12.99
C PHE A 182 -14.62 -8.34 -12.16
N LEU A 183 -13.49 -8.76 -11.58
CA LEU A 183 -12.63 -7.93 -10.75
C LEU A 183 -11.27 -7.65 -11.41
N LYS A 184 -10.54 -8.71 -11.78
CA LYS A 184 -9.22 -8.61 -12.41
C LYS A 184 -8.82 -9.90 -13.13
N VAL A 185 -7.80 -9.82 -13.98
CA VAL A 185 -7.07 -10.98 -14.52
C VAL A 185 -5.84 -11.25 -13.65
N TYR A 186 -5.50 -12.53 -13.47
CA TYR A 186 -4.27 -13.02 -12.86
C TYR A 186 -3.31 -13.55 -13.93
N TYR A 187 -2.04 -13.21 -13.79
CA TYR A 187 -0.95 -13.58 -14.69
C TYR A 187 0.13 -14.43 -13.99
N PRO A 188 1.04 -15.08 -14.75
CA PRO A 188 2.15 -15.83 -14.19
C PRO A 188 2.97 -15.05 -13.16
N GLY A 189 3.20 -15.65 -11.99
CA GLY A 189 3.88 -15.06 -10.83
C GLY A 189 2.93 -14.46 -9.79
N GLU A 190 1.68 -14.17 -10.14
CA GLU A 190 0.69 -13.74 -9.17
C GLU A 190 0.15 -14.92 -8.35
N SER A 191 -0.23 -14.63 -7.11
CA SER A 191 -0.79 -15.61 -6.16
C SER A 191 -2.21 -15.21 -5.75
N PHE A 192 -3.03 -16.20 -5.41
CA PHE A 192 -4.38 -15.99 -4.86
C PHE A 192 -4.80 -17.11 -3.91
N GLY A 193 -5.73 -16.78 -3.01
CA GLY A 193 -6.31 -17.72 -2.06
C GLY A 193 -5.71 -17.66 -0.66
N GLU A 194 -4.80 -16.73 -0.42
CA GLU A 194 -4.16 -16.42 0.86
C GLU A 194 -5.17 -15.99 1.94
N LEU A 195 -6.21 -15.26 1.56
CA LEU A 195 -7.19 -14.73 2.53
C LEU A 195 -7.90 -15.86 3.30
N ALA A 196 -8.22 -16.96 2.63
CA ALA A 196 -8.85 -18.10 3.28
C ALA A 196 -7.92 -18.77 4.29
N LEU A 197 -6.60 -18.77 4.01
CA LEU A 197 -5.59 -19.35 4.90
C LEU A 197 -5.31 -18.45 6.11
N LEU A 198 -5.36 -17.13 5.91
CA LEU A 198 -5.12 -16.14 6.96
C LEU A 198 -6.27 -16.04 7.96
N TYR A 199 -7.52 -16.09 7.49
CA TYR A 199 -8.70 -15.82 8.31
C TYR A 199 -9.55 -17.06 8.59
N ASN A 200 -9.13 -18.26 8.15
CA ASN A 200 -9.94 -19.48 8.17
C ASN A 200 -11.37 -19.22 7.66
N ALA A 201 -11.46 -18.42 6.60
CA ALA A 201 -12.72 -17.90 6.06
C ALA A 201 -13.02 -18.55 4.71
N PRO A 202 -14.31 -18.65 4.32
CA PRO A 202 -14.66 -19.09 2.98
C PRO A 202 -14.02 -18.22 1.90
N ARG A 203 -13.80 -18.80 0.72
CA ARG A 203 -13.26 -18.07 -0.44
C ARG A 203 -14.11 -16.83 -0.73
N ALA A 204 -13.45 -15.67 -0.80
CA ALA A 204 -14.12 -14.38 -0.97
C ALA A 204 -14.51 -14.07 -2.43
N ALA A 205 -13.96 -14.83 -3.39
CA ALA A 205 -14.12 -14.66 -4.83
C ALA A 205 -13.95 -16.03 -5.53
N SER A 206 -14.48 -16.13 -6.74
CA SER A 206 -14.31 -17.27 -7.63
C SER A 206 -13.23 -16.96 -8.67
N ILE A 207 -12.41 -17.95 -9.02
CA ILE A 207 -11.34 -17.83 -10.01
C ILE A 207 -11.57 -18.88 -11.10
N GLN A 208 -11.59 -18.43 -12.35
CA GLN A 208 -11.79 -19.26 -13.53
C GLN A 208 -10.60 -19.14 -14.48
N CYS A 209 -10.15 -20.23 -15.07
CA CYS A 209 -9.13 -20.23 -16.10
C CYS A 209 -9.65 -19.59 -17.40
N LYS A 210 -8.95 -18.59 -17.91
CA LYS A 210 -9.23 -18.00 -19.24
C LYS A 210 -8.52 -18.79 -20.34
N THR A 211 -7.36 -19.36 -20.03
CA THR A 211 -6.59 -20.25 -20.90
C THR A 211 -6.21 -21.51 -20.14
N ASN A 212 -5.74 -22.55 -20.84
CA ASN A 212 -5.16 -23.72 -20.18
C ASN A 212 -4.02 -23.24 -19.26
N SER A 213 -4.14 -23.54 -17.97
CA SER A 213 -3.33 -22.94 -16.92
C SER A 213 -2.66 -24.00 -16.07
N VAL A 214 -1.44 -23.71 -15.64
CA VAL A 214 -0.69 -24.53 -14.69
C VAL A 214 -0.45 -23.69 -13.43
N LEU A 215 -0.83 -24.24 -12.29
CA LEU A 215 -0.76 -23.59 -10.99
C LEU A 215 0.07 -24.42 -10.01
N PHE A 216 0.75 -23.76 -9.08
CA PHE A 216 1.34 -24.41 -7.93
C PHE A 216 0.47 -24.18 -6.69
N ALA A 217 -0.03 -25.25 -6.10
CA ALA A 217 -0.84 -25.24 -4.90
C ALA A 217 0.02 -25.48 -3.65
N LEU A 218 -0.14 -24.65 -2.63
CA LEU A 218 0.51 -24.79 -1.32
C LEU A 218 -0.55 -24.96 -0.24
N ASP A 219 -0.35 -25.92 0.66
CA ASP A 219 -1.30 -26.21 1.74
C ASP A 219 -1.28 -25.17 2.86
N ARG A 220 -2.39 -25.10 3.61
CA ARG A 220 -2.58 -24.18 4.73
C ARG A 220 -1.50 -24.27 5.80
N GLN A 221 -1.08 -25.49 6.17
CA GLN A 221 -0.15 -25.67 7.29
C GLN A 221 1.23 -25.14 6.92
N THR A 222 1.73 -25.49 5.73
CA THR A 222 3.01 -24.96 5.23
C THR A 222 2.96 -23.43 5.05
N PHE A 223 1.86 -22.88 4.53
CA PHE A 223 1.70 -21.43 4.45
C PHE A 223 1.74 -20.74 5.82
N ASN A 224 0.98 -21.25 6.80
CA ASN A 224 0.88 -20.62 8.12
C ASN A 224 2.16 -20.75 8.96
N HIS A 225 2.90 -21.87 8.85
CA HIS A 225 4.11 -22.10 9.65
C HIS A 225 5.40 -21.59 8.99
N ILE A 226 5.43 -21.46 7.67
CA ILE A 226 6.66 -21.04 6.96
C ILE A 226 6.48 -19.64 6.38
N VAL A 227 5.52 -19.46 5.46
CA VAL A 227 5.36 -18.20 4.72
C VAL A 227 4.93 -17.05 5.63
N LYS A 228 3.89 -17.27 6.44
CA LYS A 228 3.37 -16.28 7.38
C LYS A 228 4.40 -15.94 8.47
N ASP A 229 5.02 -16.95 9.09
CA ASP A 229 6.02 -16.74 10.15
C ASP A 229 7.29 -16.06 9.62
N ALA A 230 7.72 -16.34 8.39
CA ALA A 230 8.82 -15.60 7.75
C ALA A 230 8.45 -14.13 7.50
N ALA A 231 7.25 -13.86 6.99
CA ALA A 231 6.78 -12.49 6.79
C ALA A 231 6.68 -11.72 8.13
N MET A 232 6.16 -12.36 9.18
CA MET A 232 6.10 -11.78 10.52
C MET A 232 7.49 -11.51 11.10
N ARG A 233 8.43 -12.47 11.03
CA ARG A 233 9.82 -12.27 11.49
C ARG A 233 10.52 -11.14 10.74
N LYS A 234 10.36 -11.06 9.42
CA LYS A 234 10.93 -9.97 8.62
C LYS A 234 10.38 -8.61 9.04
N ARG A 235 9.07 -8.52 9.28
CA ARG A 235 8.43 -7.30 9.78
C ARG A 235 8.92 -6.93 11.17
N GLU A 236 8.98 -7.88 12.11
CA GLU A 236 9.51 -7.65 13.46
C GLU A 236 10.96 -7.17 13.43
N LYS A 237 11.79 -7.78 12.58
CA LYS A 237 13.17 -7.35 12.34
C LYS A 237 13.22 -5.88 11.93
N TYR A 238 12.50 -5.48 10.89
CA TYR A 238 12.51 -4.08 10.42
C TYR A 238 11.89 -3.12 11.43
N VAL A 239 10.84 -3.52 12.13
CA VAL A 239 10.27 -2.73 13.23
C VAL A 239 11.32 -2.48 14.33
N ASN A 240 12.17 -3.45 14.65
CA ASN A 240 13.23 -3.29 15.64
C ASN A 240 14.33 -2.35 15.14
N VAL A 241 14.73 -2.43 13.87
CA VAL A 241 15.67 -1.47 13.27
C VAL A 241 15.10 -0.05 13.30
N LEU A 242 13.82 0.12 12.92
CA LEU A 242 13.13 1.40 13.00
C LEU A 242 13.03 1.99 14.41
N LYS A 243 13.10 1.17 15.47
CA LYS A 243 13.14 1.64 16.86
C LYS A 243 14.51 2.18 17.26
N GLN A 244 15.58 1.68 16.66
CA GLN A 244 16.95 2.12 16.96
C GLN A 244 17.26 3.48 16.32
N ILE A 245 16.57 3.83 15.24
CA ILE A 245 16.74 5.09 14.54
C ILE A 245 16.04 6.20 15.34
N GLU A 246 16.83 7.12 15.90
CA GLU A 246 16.35 8.21 16.78
C GLU A 246 15.21 9.01 16.14
N LEU A 247 15.35 9.35 14.85
CA LEU A 247 14.34 10.08 14.07
C LEU A 247 12.98 9.37 14.05
N LEU A 248 12.98 8.04 13.94
CA LEU A 248 11.79 7.21 13.75
C LEU A 248 11.31 6.59 15.07
N SER A 249 12.02 6.84 16.18
CA SER A 249 11.63 6.40 17.52
C SER A 249 10.25 6.93 17.93
N MET A 250 9.90 8.16 17.51
CA MET A 250 8.66 8.86 17.86
C MET A 250 7.42 8.38 17.09
N MET A 251 7.60 7.54 16.06
CA MET A 251 6.48 7.00 15.29
C MET A 251 5.61 6.09 16.15
N ASP A 252 4.29 6.14 15.95
CA ASP A 252 3.42 5.18 16.62
C ASP A 252 3.63 3.75 16.07
N PRO A 253 3.21 2.69 16.80
CA PRO A 253 3.39 1.31 16.36
C PRO A 253 2.73 0.96 15.01
N TYR A 254 1.65 1.65 14.64
CA TYR A 254 0.90 1.44 13.41
C TYR A 254 1.60 2.12 12.21
N GLU A 255 2.07 3.34 12.37
CA GLU A 255 2.89 4.03 11.37
C GLU A 255 4.19 3.27 11.10
N ARG A 256 4.88 2.84 12.16
CA ARG A 256 6.12 2.06 12.07
C ARG A 256 5.91 0.73 11.35
N SER A 257 4.77 0.09 11.61
CA SER A 257 4.34 -1.12 10.93
C SER A 257 4.16 -0.90 9.42
N HIS A 258 3.53 0.20 9.01
CA HIS A 258 3.36 0.55 7.59
C HIS A 258 4.69 0.85 6.90
N VAL A 259 5.61 1.51 7.58
CA VAL A 259 6.96 1.75 7.06
C VAL A 259 7.71 0.42 6.88
N ALA A 260 7.63 -0.49 7.87
CA ALA A 260 8.26 -1.81 7.80
C ALA A 260 7.78 -2.64 6.60
N ASP A 261 6.51 -2.54 6.22
CA ASP A 261 5.95 -3.24 5.06
C ASP A 261 6.47 -2.68 3.71
N ALA A 262 6.91 -1.42 3.66
CA ALA A 262 7.44 -0.78 2.46
C ALA A 262 8.98 -0.84 2.34
N ILE A 263 9.67 -1.23 3.43
CA ILE A 263 11.12 -1.29 3.49
C ILE A 263 11.69 -2.38 2.58
N ARG A 264 12.78 -2.03 1.89
CA ARG A 264 13.65 -2.96 1.17
C ARG A 264 15.03 -2.99 1.81
N SER A 265 15.79 -4.05 1.57
CA SER A 265 17.15 -4.22 2.10
C SER A 265 18.18 -4.23 0.97
N ALA A 266 19.36 -3.68 1.23
CA ALA A 266 20.52 -3.72 0.36
C ALA A 266 21.78 -4.01 1.18
N THR A 267 22.75 -4.71 0.60
CA THR A 267 24.04 -5.01 1.23
C THR A 267 25.16 -4.50 0.32
N PHE A 268 26.17 -3.89 0.93
CA PHE A 268 27.35 -3.39 0.22
C PHE A 268 28.61 -3.89 0.93
N GLN A 269 29.66 -4.11 0.14
CA GLN A 269 30.96 -4.56 0.61
C GLN A 269 31.85 -3.37 1.01
N ASN A 270 32.94 -3.64 1.73
CA ASN A 270 33.90 -2.60 2.08
C ASN A 270 34.47 -1.91 0.82
N GLY A 271 34.43 -0.58 0.80
CA GLY A 271 34.88 0.26 -0.32
C GLY A 271 33.78 0.61 -1.33
N ASP A 272 32.61 -0.01 -1.25
CA ASP A 272 31.52 0.28 -2.17
C ASP A 272 30.93 1.67 -1.96
N TYR A 273 30.62 2.34 -3.06
CA TYR A 273 29.88 3.60 -3.06
C TYR A 273 28.38 3.32 -3.04
N VAL A 274 27.72 3.71 -1.95
CA VAL A 274 26.25 3.62 -1.83
C VAL A 274 25.58 4.80 -2.54
N ILE A 275 26.21 5.97 -2.48
CA ILE A 275 25.78 7.21 -3.14
C ILE A 275 27.02 7.86 -3.74
N ARG A 276 26.89 8.42 -4.94
CA ARG A 276 27.91 9.32 -5.50
C ARG A 276 27.44 10.76 -5.46
N GLU A 277 28.39 11.64 -5.17
CA GLU A 277 28.20 13.08 -5.23
C GLU A 277 27.76 13.51 -6.64
N GLY A 278 26.78 14.41 -6.73
CA GLY A 278 26.25 14.95 -7.98
C GLY A 278 25.15 14.12 -8.66
N GLU A 279 24.94 12.87 -8.26
CA GLU A 279 23.87 12.03 -8.82
C GLU A 279 22.48 12.50 -8.36
N GLN A 280 21.43 12.23 -9.16
CA GLN A 280 20.06 12.41 -8.67
C GLN A 280 19.72 11.33 -7.65
N GLY A 281 19.13 11.75 -6.53
CA GLY A 281 18.77 10.86 -5.42
C GLY A 281 17.27 10.68 -5.26
N ASP A 282 16.80 9.44 -5.32
CA ASP A 282 15.39 9.07 -5.11
C ASP A 282 15.20 8.03 -4.01
N ILE A 283 16.26 7.67 -3.29
CA ILE A 283 16.23 6.68 -2.20
C ILE A 283 16.66 7.32 -0.88
N PHE A 284 15.94 6.99 0.19
CA PHE A 284 16.32 7.24 1.58
C PHE A 284 16.86 5.97 2.20
N TYR A 285 18.04 6.05 2.83
CA TYR A 285 18.73 4.91 3.43
C TYR A 285 18.78 5.04 4.95
N MET A 286 18.66 3.91 5.64
CA MET A 286 18.87 3.77 7.07
C MET A 286 19.81 2.60 7.32
N ILE A 287 20.68 2.74 8.31
CA ILE A 287 21.77 1.79 8.54
C ILE A 287 21.33 0.76 9.57
N GLU A 288 21.26 -0.50 9.13
CA GLU A 288 20.98 -1.65 9.99
C GLU A 288 22.27 -2.11 10.67
N GLU A 289 23.33 -2.34 9.90
CA GLU A 289 24.63 -2.84 10.38
C GLU A 289 25.78 -2.23 9.56
N GLY A 290 26.95 -2.07 10.21
CA GLY A 290 28.20 -1.63 9.59
C GLY A 290 28.49 -0.12 9.73
N GLU A 291 29.61 0.30 9.15
CA GLU A 291 30.09 1.68 9.21
C GLU A 291 30.26 2.27 7.80
N LEU A 292 29.88 3.55 7.64
CA LEU A 292 30.01 4.30 6.39
C LEU A 292 30.65 5.65 6.65
N ILE A 293 31.27 6.23 5.62
CA ILE A 293 31.77 7.60 5.66
C ILE A 293 31.15 8.44 4.55
N ALA A 294 30.91 9.72 4.83
CA ALA A 294 30.66 10.70 3.79
C ALA A 294 31.97 11.33 3.35
N THR A 295 32.19 11.41 2.04
CA THR A 295 33.29 12.18 1.45
C THR A 295 32.77 13.21 0.47
N LYS A 296 33.38 14.40 0.44
CA LYS A 296 32.96 15.50 -0.44
C LYS A 296 34.16 16.15 -1.11
N THR A 297 33.98 16.53 -2.37
CA THR A 297 34.98 17.30 -3.12
C THR A 297 34.83 18.78 -2.77
N LEU A 298 35.66 19.30 -1.86
CA LEU A 298 35.58 20.71 -1.45
C LEU A 298 36.22 21.67 -2.46
N VAL A 299 37.26 21.21 -3.16
CA VAL A 299 37.98 21.99 -4.18
C VAL A 299 38.02 21.18 -5.47
N GLN A 300 37.63 21.80 -6.58
CA GLN A 300 37.55 21.16 -7.88
C GLN A 300 38.94 20.66 -8.32
N GLY A 301 39.09 19.35 -8.53
CA GLY A 301 40.36 18.72 -8.91
C GLY A 301 41.20 18.17 -7.75
N GLN A 302 40.73 18.26 -6.50
CA GLN A 302 41.34 17.59 -5.35
C GLN A 302 40.59 16.30 -4.98
N GLU A 303 41.28 15.40 -4.27
CA GLU A 303 40.69 14.17 -3.74
C GLU A 303 39.56 14.47 -2.74
N PRO A 304 38.46 13.70 -2.74
CA PRO A 304 37.37 13.88 -1.78
C PRO A 304 37.84 13.70 -0.34
N VAL A 305 37.48 14.64 0.54
CA VAL A 305 37.83 14.58 1.97
C VAL A 305 36.68 14.01 2.79
N LYS A 306 36.99 13.32 3.89
CA LYS A 306 35.99 12.79 4.84
C LYS A 306 35.32 13.96 5.58
N VAL A 307 34.00 14.04 5.50
CA VAL A 307 33.19 15.10 6.14
C VAL A 307 32.26 14.56 7.23
N PHE A 308 31.96 13.26 7.24
CA PHE A 308 31.11 12.64 8.26
C PHE A 308 31.35 11.13 8.37
N GLN A 309 30.95 10.53 9.49
CA GLN A 309 30.96 9.08 9.71
C GLN A 309 29.62 8.64 10.26
N TYR A 310 29.08 7.57 9.67
CA TYR A 310 27.81 6.97 10.03
C TYR A 310 28.01 5.58 10.64
N LYS A 311 27.12 5.22 11.55
CA LYS A 311 27.05 3.91 12.21
C LYS A 311 25.62 3.36 12.19
N ALA A 312 25.44 2.13 12.67
CA ALA A 312 24.12 1.53 12.87
C ALA A 312 23.18 2.45 13.68
N GLY A 313 21.94 2.60 13.20
CA GLY A 313 20.94 3.52 13.74
C GLY A 313 20.93 4.91 13.10
N ASP A 314 21.97 5.27 12.33
CA ASP A 314 21.97 6.51 11.55
C ASP A 314 21.24 6.33 10.20
N TYR A 315 21.01 7.45 9.51
CA TYR A 315 20.34 7.51 8.21
C TYR A 315 21.00 8.54 7.30
N PHE A 316 20.72 8.45 5.99
CA PHE A 316 21.19 9.44 5.01
C PHE A 316 20.35 9.42 3.72
N GLY A 317 20.55 10.44 2.89
CA GLY A 317 19.92 10.57 1.57
C GLY A 317 18.55 11.27 1.57
N GLU A 318 18.11 11.76 2.72
CA GLU A 318 16.91 12.56 2.92
C GLU A 318 16.93 13.88 2.15
N LEU A 319 18.11 14.50 1.99
CA LEU A 319 18.24 15.84 1.41
C LEU A 319 17.77 15.90 -0.04
N ALA A 320 18.09 14.88 -0.83
CA ALA A 320 17.67 14.79 -2.23
C ALA A 320 16.15 14.62 -2.37
N LEU A 321 15.50 14.00 -1.38
CA LEU A 321 14.05 13.81 -1.37
C LEU A 321 13.30 15.05 -0.89
N LEU A 322 13.86 15.77 0.09
CA LEU A 322 13.22 16.93 0.73
C LEU A 322 13.40 18.22 -0.07
N LYS A 323 14.59 18.44 -0.63
CA LYS A 323 14.94 19.69 -1.34
C LYS A 323 14.96 19.55 -2.86
N ASP A 324 14.77 18.33 -3.36
CA ASP A 324 14.85 18.02 -4.79
C ASP A 324 16.19 18.45 -5.43
N ILE A 325 17.27 18.26 -4.67
CA ILE A 325 18.64 18.58 -5.10
C ILE A 325 19.44 17.28 -5.38
N PRO A 326 20.50 17.36 -6.20
CA PRO A 326 21.44 16.25 -6.36
C PRO A 326 22.08 15.82 -5.03
N ARG A 327 22.65 14.62 -5.01
CA ARG A 327 23.41 14.09 -3.87
C ARG A 327 24.60 15.00 -3.57
N GLN A 328 24.72 15.40 -2.31
CA GLN A 328 25.68 16.45 -1.89
C GLN A 328 27.05 15.91 -1.48
N ALA A 329 27.18 14.59 -1.31
CA ALA A 329 28.42 13.92 -0.92
C ALA A 329 28.37 12.47 -1.40
N ASN A 330 29.54 11.84 -1.50
CA ASN A 330 29.65 10.40 -1.65
C ASN A 330 29.38 9.73 -0.30
N ILE A 331 28.77 8.55 -0.31
CA ILE A 331 28.66 7.68 0.86
C ILE A 331 29.37 6.37 0.55
N VAL A 332 30.41 6.06 1.31
CA VAL A 332 31.30 4.91 1.06
C VAL A 332 31.28 3.97 2.26
N ALA A 333 31.06 2.68 2.01
CA ALA A 333 31.10 1.64 3.03
C ALA A 333 32.55 1.41 3.51
N GLN A 334 32.75 1.31 4.82
CA GLN A 334 34.06 0.99 5.44
C GLN A 334 34.15 -0.45 5.92
N THR A 335 32.99 -1.09 6.07
CA THR A 335 32.82 -2.51 6.40
C THR A 335 31.85 -3.12 5.39
N GLU A 336 31.56 -4.42 5.50
CA GLU A 336 30.29 -4.93 5.00
C GLU A 336 29.16 -4.18 5.71
N VAL A 337 28.21 -3.64 4.96
CA VAL A 337 27.11 -2.83 5.50
C VAL A 337 25.78 -3.38 5.02
N LYS A 338 24.82 -3.41 5.94
CA LYS A 338 23.42 -3.73 5.64
C LYS A 338 22.60 -2.48 5.82
N LEU A 339 21.90 -2.11 4.77
CA LEU A 339 21.05 -0.95 4.71
C LEU A 339 19.62 -1.38 4.47
N ILE A 340 18.70 -0.66 5.08
CA ILE A 340 17.30 -0.66 4.68
C ILE A 340 16.95 0.65 4.00
N TYR A 341 16.05 0.63 3.03
CA TYR A 341 15.78 1.80 2.21
C TYR A 341 14.32 1.93 1.78
N LEU A 342 13.94 3.17 1.48
CA LEU A 342 12.64 3.56 0.94
C LEU A 342 12.83 4.37 -0.33
N ASP A 343 12.03 4.08 -1.35
CA ASP A 343 11.94 4.94 -2.54
C ASP A 343 11.20 6.25 -2.22
N ARG A 344 11.37 7.26 -3.10
CA ARG A 344 10.77 8.58 -2.98
C ARG A 344 9.27 8.56 -2.76
N HIS A 345 8.55 7.68 -3.45
CA HIS A 345 7.09 7.61 -3.35
C HIS A 345 6.65 7.09 -1.98
N SER A 346 7.29 6.01 -1.52
CA SER A 346 7.07 5.39 -0.22
C SER A 346 7.50 6.32 0.91
N PHE A 347 8.63 7.02 0.76
CA PHE A 347 9.11 8.03 1.71
C PHE A 347 8.08 9.15 1.89
N LYS A 348 7.63 9.81 0.81
CA LYS A 348 6.66 10.91 0.90
C LYS A 348 5.32 10.47 1.49
N ARG A 349 4.85 9.29 1.10
CA ARG A 349 3.58 8.74 1.57
C ARG A 349 3.61 8.37 3.05
N MET A 350 4.73 7.82 3.53
CA MET A 350 4.83 7.23 4.86
C MET A 350 5.51 8.12 5.90
N LEU A 351 6.42 9.00 5.48
CA LEU A 351 7.21 9.87 6.36
C LEU A 351 6.92 11.36 6.15
N GLY A 352 5.88 11.70 5.38
CA GLY A 352 5.41 13.08 5.18
C GLY A 352 5.30 13.90 6.49
N PRO A 353 4.71 13.35 7.58
CA PRO A 353 4.64 14.05 8.87
C PRO A 353 6.00 14.31 9.53
N LEU A 354 7.05 13.55 9.17
CA LEU A 354 8.39 13.66 9.72
C LEU A 354 9.31 14.56 8.87
N GLU A 355 8.83 15.08 7.74
CA GLU A 355 9.60 16.00 6.88
C GLU A 355 10.08 17.23 7.66
N ASP A 356 9.27 17.75 8.58
CA ASP A 356 9.64 18.93 9.37
C ASP A 356 10.74 18.62 10.39
N ILE A 357 10.77 17.41 10.95
CA ILE A 357 11.84 16.97 11.86
C ILE A 357 13.14 16.79 11.07
N LEU A 358 13.05 16.20 9.87
CA LEU A 358 14.18 16.04 8.97
C LEU A 358 14.78 17.38 8.50
N LYS A 359 13.92 18.37 8.21
CA LYS A 359 14.36 19.72 7.85
C LYS A 359 15.16 20.39 8.98
N ARG A 360 14.74 20.22 10.25
CA ARG A 360 15.48 20.76 11.40
C ARG A 360 16.85 20.12 11.57
N ASN A 361 16.94 18.79 11.37
CA ASN A 361 18.23 18.10 11.44
C ASN A 361 19.16 18.44 10.26
N THR A 362 18.64 18.99 9.15
CA THR A 362 19.45 19.41 8.00
C THR A 362 20.47 20.50 8.35
N GLU A 363 20.16 21.35 9.35
CA GLU A 363 21.07 22.41 9.82
C GLU A 363 22.35 21.86 10.46
N LYS A 364 22.33 20.61 10.95
CA LYS A 364 23.53 19.95 11.48
C LYS A 364 24.59 19.77 10.40
N TYR A 365 24.20 19.43 9.17
CA TYR A 365 25.15 19.20 8.06
C TYR A 365 25.89 20.47 7.64
N GLN A 366 25.24 21.64 7.69
CA GLN A 366 25.92 22.91 7.38
C GLN A 366 27.05 23.22 8.38
N LYS A 367 26.85 22.87 9.65
CA LYS A 367 27.89 23.03 10.69
C LYS A 367 29.06 22.06 10.49
N TYR A 368 28.78 20.82 10.06
CA TYR A 368 29.83 19.85 9.75
C TYR A 368 30.64 20.26 8.51
N GLU A 369 30.00 20.72 7.44
CA GLU A 369 30.72 21.24 6.26
C GLU A 369 31.62 22.41 6.64
N GLN A 370 31.12 23.39 7.40
CA GLN A 370 31.92 24.53 7.86
C GLN A 370 33.08 24.10 8.76
N TYR A 371 32.89 23.13 9.65
CA TYR A 371 33.94 22.63 10.53
C TYR A 371 35.11 22.01 9.73
N TRP A 372 34.82 21.15 8.75
CA TRP A 372 35.86 20.51 7.95
C TRP A 372 36.51 21.44 6.93
N ILE A 373 35.78 22.43 6.39
CA ILE A 373 36.36 23.51 5.59
C ILE A 373 37.39 24.30 6.41
N ASN A 374 37.09 24.58 7.68
CA ASN A 374 37.99 25.34 8.57
C ASN A 374 39.20 24.53 9.07
N GLN A 375 39.17 23.19 8.98
CA GLN A 375 40.28 22.31 9.36
C GLN A 375 41.19 21.95 8.16
N GLY A 376 40.76 22.26 6.93
CA GLY A 376 41.49 22.02 5.68
C GLY A 376 42.22 23.25 5.11
N GLN A 377 42.27 24.35 5.86
CA GLN A 377 43.22 25.47 5.64
C GLN A 377 44.45 25.24 6.52
#